data_AF-A0A6G1BXX2-F1
#
_entry.id   AF-A0A6G1BXX2-F1
#
_cell.length_a   1.000
_cell.length_b   1.000
_cell.length_c   1.000
_cell.angle_alpha   90.00
_cell.angle_beta   90.00
_cell.angle_gamma   90.00
#
_symmetry.space_group_name_H-M   'P 1'
#
loop_
_entity.id
_entity.type
_entity.pdbx_description
1 polymer ?
#
loop_
_entity_poly.entity_id
_entity_poly.type
_entity_poly.pdbx_seq_one_letter_code
_entity_poly.pdbx_strand_id
1 'polypeptide(L)'
;MLPAPSTRGPSASSRPLRLGSRMSPPAAAARRRMTVSAAASASSRISREDAVARMPPLAHREVMLAVAGEAEERLGARLLPSEVPADVAWFGNAAGDAVGSVDVRRGAPGSSIAFMLEAWFHRELPGGGAIDITALIVNLNGATDAPHFVMEFIQGNPTSLIVLLDLLPRRDLPPHPSYIDRYYAATGLDARRRSVLERVPQARPYVSPSLLIRSLWSPTAVVADVQCGEQGGAAILEGIVRGQLASAAMDVLGVWLEHCAGAPEMEMETAGRERLVGRDRKVAATELELNLAANLPRMFAADVSDRVVAEIRKAFMGS
;
A
#
# COMPACT_ATOMS: atom_id res chain seq x y z
N MET A 1 -16.86 61.52 -22.36
CA MET A 1 -17.74 62.29 -21.46
C MET A 1 -17.08 62.34 -20.09
N LEU A 2 -16.50 63.49 -19.76
CA LEU A 2 -15.89 63.90 -18.48
C LEU A 2 -16.93 64.80 -17.74
N PRO A 3 -16.67 65.33 -16.53
CA PRO A 3 -16.11 64.74 -15.30
C PRO A 3 -16.81 65.32 -14.03
N ALA A 4 -16.30 65.04 -12.83
CA ALA A 4 -16.51 65.87 -11.63
C ALA A 4 -15.24 65.84 -10.76
N PRO A 5 -14.92 66.90 -9.99
CA PRO A 5 -13.71 67.68 -10.20
C PRO A 5 -12.66 67.61 -9.08
N SER A 6 -11.49 68.15 -9.41
CA SER A 6 -10.28 68.27 -8.60
C SER A 6 -10.16 69.58 -7.81
N THR A 7 -9.24 69.53 -6.83
CA THR A 7 -8.46 70.62 -6.18
C THR A 7 -9.13 71.35 -5.00
N ARG A 8 -8.47 71.72 -3.89
CA ARG A 8 -7.13 72.31 -3.71
C ARG A 8 -6.73 72.31 -2.20
N GLY A 9 -5.43 72.26 -1.88
CA GLY A 9 -4.84 72.58 -0.56
C GLY A 9 -4.86 74.09 -0.23
N PRO A 10 -4.08 74.65 0.73
CA PRO A 10 -2.74 74.21 1.17
C PRO A 10 -2.47 74.27 2.70
N SER A 11 -1.27 73.79 3.09
CA SER A 11 -0.68 73.83 4.43
C SER A 11 -0.02 75.16 4.78
N ALA A 12 0.00 75.52 6.06
CA ALA A 12 0.90 76.55 6.61
C ALA A 12 1.56 76.09 7.93
N SER A 13 2.88 75.89 7.85
CA SER A 13 3.96 76.22 8.78
C SER A 13 3.62 76.79 10.18
N SER A 14 4.23 76.21 11.23
CA SER A 14 4.95 76.98 12.27
C SER A 14 5.95 76.12 13.04
N ARG A 15 6.99 76.76 13.58
CA ARG A 15 8.30 76.26 14.00
C ARG A 15 8.49 76.54 15.53
N PRO A 16 9.68 76.36 16.13
CA PRO A 16 10.13 75.30 17.07
C PRO A 16 10.21 75.77 18.54
N LEU A 17 10.75 74.94 19.49
CA LEU A 17 11.46 75.27 20.77
C LEU A 17 11.69 73.95 21.56
N ARG A 18 12.90 73.37 21.65
CA ARG A 18 14.04 73.51 22.62
C ARG A 18 13.81 73.12 24.11
N LEU A 19 14.61 72.10 24.51
CA LEU A 19 15.39 71.85 25.75
C LEU A 19 14.80 71.20 27.04
N GLY A 20 15.51 70.14 27.48
CA GLY A 20 15.78 69.70 28.89
C GLY A 20 14.62 69.00 29.62
N SER A 21 14.76 68.01 30.51
CA SER A 21 15.89 67.33 31.17
C SER A 21 15.38 66.02 31.84
N ARG A 22 16.31 65.09 32.05
CA ARG A 22 16.37 63.90 32.94
C ARG A 22 15.26 63.66 33.99
N MET A 23 14.73 62.43 34.06
CA MET A 23 14.97 61.36 35.07
C MET A 23 13.86 60.27 35.00
N SER A 24 14.25 58.98 35.00
CA SER A 24 13.43 57.75 34.89
C SER A 24 12.86 57.27 36.24
N PRO A 25 12.12 56.13 36.38
CA PRO A 25 11.39 55.22 35.45
C PRO A 25 9.92 54.96 35.96
N PRO A 26 9.15 53.87 35.67
CA PRO A 26 9.29 52.74 34.73
C PRO A 26 8.04 52.38 33.88
N ALA A 27 8.23 51.37 33.04
CA ALA A 27 7.25 50.41 32.49
C ALA A 27 6.84 50.51 31.00
N ALA A 28 6.87 49.32 30.39
CA ALA A 28 6.17 48.84 29.20
C ALA A 28 6.94 48.70 27.87
N ALA A 29 6.89 47.45 27.38
CA ALA A 29 6.98 46.98 26.00
C ALA A 29 8.37 46.86 25.34
N ALA A 30 9.12 45.84 25.75
CA ALA A 30 10.12 45.22 24.87
C ALA A 30 9.43 44.53 23.68
N ARG A 31 9.70 45.02 22.48
CA ARG A 31 9.43 44.34 21.21
C ARG A 31 10.12 42.96 21.22
N ARG A 32 9.34 41.89 21.42
CA ARG A 32 9.77 40.53 21.10
C ARG A 32 9.85 40.39 19.58
N ARG A 33 11.07 40.29 19.06
CA ARG A 33 11.33 39.58 17.79
C ARG A 33 10.82 38.15 18.00
N MET A 34 9.69 37.83 17.40
CA MET A 34 9.25 36.45 17.21
C MET A 34 10.22 35.82 16.20
N THR A 35 11.34 35.31 16.68
CA THR A 35 12.00 34.20 16.01
C THR A 35 11.03 33.03 16.11
N VAL A 36 10.32 32.76 15.02
CA VAL A 36 9.56 31.54 14.87
C VAL A 36 10.61 30.43 14.78
N SER A 37 10.98 29.86 15.92
CA SER A 37 11.56 28.53 15.94
C SER A 37 10.53 27.63 15.30
N ALA A 38 10.78 27.22 14.06
CA ALA A 38 10.19 26.04 13.49
C ALA A 38 10.69 24.86 14.33
N ALA A 39 10.10 24.68 15.50
CA ALA A 39 10.05 23.38 16.13
C ALA A 39 9.20 22.55 15.17
N ALA A 40 9.87 21.85 14.26
CA ALA A 40 9.28 20.72 13.59
C ALA A 40 8.70 19.86 14.72
N SER A 41 7.37 19.77 14.81
CA SER A 41 6.74 18.72 15.56
C SER A 41 7.30 17.43 14.97
N ALA A 42 8.26 16.84 15.66
CA ALA A 42 8.70 15.49 15.42
C ALA A 42 7.51 14.61 15.79
N SER A 43 6.55 14.50 14.87
CA SER A 43 5.65 13.36 14.84
C SER A 43 6.57 12.16 14.79
N SER A 44 6.70 11.44 15.90
CA SER A 44 7.51 10.22 15.94
C SER A 44 6.95 9.32 14.86
N ARG A 45 7.66 9.21 13.73
CA ARG A 45 7.33 8.22 12.72
C ARG A 45 7.51 6.89 13.43
N ILE A 46 6.41 6.17 13.65
CA ILE A 46 6.46 4.78 14.09
C ILE A 46 7.30 4.06 13.03
N SER A 47 8.40 3.44 13.45
CA SER A 47 9.22 2.70 12.49
C SER A 47 8.42 1.48 11.98
N ARG A 48 8.72 1.00 10.77
CA ARG A 48 8.12 -0.23 10.26
C ARG A 48 8.31 -1.39 11.25
N GLU A 49 9.48 -1.45 11.88
CA GLU A 49 9.81 -2.42 12.93
C GLU A 49 8.88 -2.30 14.16
N ASP A 50 8.59 -1.07 14.61
CA ASP A 50 7.67 -0.82 15.73
C ASP A 50 6.21 -1.19 15.40
N ALA A 51 5.77 -0.91 14.16
CA ALA A 51 4.44 -1.29 13.70
C ALA A 51 4.32 -2.82 13.62
N VAL A 52 5.32 -3.46 13.02
CA VAL A 52 5.42 -4.92 12.89
C VAL A 52 5.47 -5.61 14.25
N ALA A 53 6.20 -5.08 15.23
CA ALA A 53 6.29 -5.65 16.57
C ALA A 53 4.93 -5.75 17.29
N ARG A 54 3.94 -4.95 16.87
CA ARG A 54 2.58 -4.95 17.42
C ARG A 54 1.64 -5.92 16.72
N MET A 55 2.04 -6.47 15.58
CA MET A 55 1.28 -7.51 14.90
C MET A 55 1.39 -8.83 15.67
N PRO A 56 0.33 -9.66 15.72
CA PRO A 56 0.45 -11.03 16.21
C PRO A 56 1.58 -11.80 15.49
N PRO A 57 2.29 -12.70 16.18
CA PRO A 57 3.42 -13.45 15.62
C PRO A 57 2.96 -14.61 14.72
N LEU A 58 2.29 -14.28 13.61
CA LEU A 58 1.73 -15.25 12.67
C LEU A 58 2.79 -15.68 11.66
N ALA A 59 2.77 -16.95 11.23
CA ALA A 59 3.73 -17.42 10.22
C ALA A 59 3.64 -16.63 8.90
N HIS A 60 2.44 -16.23 8.47
CA HIS A 60 2.27 -15.51 7.21
C HIS A 60 2.73 -14.04 7.28
N ARG A 61 2.82 -13.47 8.49
CA ARG A 61 3.50 -12.18 8.73
C ARG A 61 4.98 -12.30 8.39
N GLU A 62 5.66 -13.33 8.88
CA GLU A 62 7.10 -13.53 8.64
C GLU A 62 7.38 -13.62 7.13
N VAL A 63 6.54 -14.37 6.41
CA VAL A 63 6.62 -14.47 4.95
C VAL A 63 6.40 -13.13 4.28
N MET A 64 5.35 -12.39 4.67
CA MET A 64 5.08 -11.06 4.10
C MET A 64 6.28 -10.13 4.27
N LEU A 65 6.86 -10.07 5.47
CA LEU A 65 8.00 -9.21 5.76
C LEU A 65 9.25 -9.60 4.99
N ALA A 66 9.52 -10.90 4.85
CA ALA A 66 10.64 -11.39 4.08
C ALA A 66 10.52 -11.03 2.59
N VAL A 67 9.35 -11.26 2.00
CA VAL A 67 9.08 -10.95 0.59
C VAL A 67 9.11 -9.44 0.35
N ALA A 68 8.52 -8.64 1.25
CA ALA A 68 8.56 -7.18 1.17
C ALA A 68 9.99 -6.66 1.35
N GLY A 69 10.79 -7.23 2.26
CA GLY A 69 12.20 -6.90 2.45
C GLY A 69 13.03 -7.14 1.19
N GLU A 70 12.91 -8.32 0.57
CA GLU A 70 13.57 -8.63 -0.70
C GLU A 70 13.12 -7.67 -1.82
N ALA A 71 11.82 -7.40 -1.93
CA ALA A 71 11.29 -6.47 -2.92
C ALA A 71 11.88 -5.06 -2.73
N GLU A 72 11.92 -4.55 -1.49
CA GLU A 72 12.49 -3.24 -1.17
C GLU A 72 14.00 -3.18 -1.48
N GLU A 73 14.76 -4.19 -1.08
CA GLU A 73 16.20 -4.25 -1.32
C GLU A 73 16.50 -4.23 -2.83
N ARG A 74 15.77 -5.03 -3.61
CA ARG A 74 16.00 -5.20 -5.05
C ARG A 74 15.46 -4.05 -5.88
N LEU A 75 14.38 -3.42 -5.45
CA LEU A 75 13.87 -2.21 -6.12
C LEU A 75 14.69 -0.97 -5.73
N GLY A 76 15.21 -0.91 -4.50
CA GLY A 76 16.13 0.11 -4.02
C GLY A 76 15.66 1.54 -4.33
N ALA A 77 16.52 2.32 -5.00
CA ALA A 77 16.27 3.72 -5.35
C ALA A 77 15.07 3.95 -6.30
N ARG A 78 14.46 2.87 -6.83
CA ARG A 78 13.24 2.96 -7.65
C ARG A 78 11.98 3.20 -6.82
N LEU A 79 12.06 3.08 -5.50
CA LEU A 79 11.00 3.39 -4.56
C LEU A 79 11.36 4.66 -3.77
N LEU A 80 10.38 5.53 -3.59
CA LEU A 80 10.46 6.65 -2.67
C LEU A 80 10.20 6.18 -1.24
N PRO A 81 10.67 6.92 -0.23
CA PRO A 81 10.24 6.71 1.15
C PRO A 81 8.72 6.76 1.28
N SER A 82 8.19 6.04 2.26
CA SER A 82 6.76 6.10 2.57
C SER A 82 6.37 7.49 3.09
N GLU A 83 5.24 7.97 2.58
CA GLU A 83 4.59 9.22 3.00
C GLU A 83 3.24 8.97 3.69
N VAL A 84 2.97 7.71 4.07
CA VAL A 84 1.74 7.35 4.76
C VAL A 84 1.65 8.09 6.11
N PRO A 85 0.51 8.74 6.42
CA PRO A 85 0.30 9.40 7.70
C PRO A 85 0.50 8.45 8.89
N ALA A 86 1.00 8.95 10.02
CA ALA A 86 1.32 8.11 11.18
C ALA A 86 0.11 7.32 11.74
N ASP A 87 -1.10 7.88 11.59
CA ASP A 87 -2.38 7.30 12.00
C ASP A 87 -2.97 6.32 10.96
N VAL A 88 -2.23 6.02 9.89
CA VAL A 88 -2.48 4.96 8.90
C VAL A 88 -1.32 3.98 8.85
N ALA A 89 -0.08 4.47 9.03
CA ALA A 89 1.11 3.65 9.19
C ALA A 89 0.98 2.69 10.40
N TRP A 90 0.19 3.09 11.40
CA TRP A 90 -0.31 2.18 12.41
C TRP A 90 -1.66 2.68 12.93
N PHE A 91 -2.58 1.75 13.16
CA PHE A 91 -3.86 2.04 13.79
C PHE A 91 -4.34 0.85 14.61
N GLY A 92 -5.10 1.15 15.65
CA GLY A 92 -5.72 0.16 16.49
C GLY A 92 -6.77 0.79 17.38
N ASN A 93 -7.62 -0.04 17.98
CA ASN A 93 -8.59 0.44 18.94
C ASN A 93 -8.05 0.36 20.38
N ALA A 94 -8.75 1.00 21.31
CA ALA A 94 -8.35 1.03 22.71
C ALA A 94 -8.39 -0.35 23.39
N ALA A 95 -9.21 -1.28 22.88
CA ALA A 95 -9.30 -2.65 23.39
C ALA A 95 -8.11 -3.53 22.98
N GLY A 96 -7.37 -3.13 21.94
CA GLY A 96 -6.29 -3.94 21.37
C GLY A 96 -6.77 -5.14 20.54
N ASP A 97 -8.09 -5.35 20.44
CA ASP A 97 -8.70 -6.47 19.71
C ASP A 97 -8.80 -6.23 18.19
N ALA A 98 -8.44 -5.03 17.73
CA ALA A 98 -8.26 -4.69 16.32
C ALA A 98 -7.05 -3.79 16.12
N VAL A 99 -6.10 -4.26 15.32
CA VAL A 99 -4.88 -3.53 14.98
C VAL A 99 -4.53 -3.73 13.51
N GLY A 100 -3.90 -2.74 12.90
CA GLY A 100 -3.48 -2.79 11.51
C GLY A 100 -2.40 -1.77 11.18
N SER A 101 -1.85 -1.93 9.98
CA SER A 101 -0.78 -1.10 9.45
C SER A 101 -0.87 -1.09 7.94
N VAL A 102 -0.52 0.05 7.35
CA VAL A 102 -0.39 0.22 5.92
C VAL A 102 0.88 1.01 5.64
N ASP A 103 1.73 0.51 4.75
CA ASP A 103 2.87 1.23 4.21
C ASP A 103 2.72 1.34 2.69
N VAL A 104 2.94 2.54 2.15
CA VAL A 104 2.87 2.78 0.71
C VAL A 104 4.12 3.53 0.27
N ARG A 105 4.86 2.94 -0.65
CA ARG A 105 6.04 3.53 -1.28
C ARG A 105 5.79 3.74 -2.74
N ARG A 106 5.81 5.00 -3.19
CA ARG A 106 5.61 5.35 -4.61
C ARG A 106 6.86 5.04 -5.42
N GLY A 107 6.71 4.85 -6.73
CA GLY A 107 7.85 4.80 -7.64
C GLY A 107 8.57 6.15 -7.69
N ALA A 108 9.91 6.11 -7.72
CA ALA A 108 10.73 7.29 -7.97
C ALA A 108 10.56 7.82 -9.41
N PRO A 109 10.88 9.09 -9.69
CA PRO A 109 10.86 9.62 -11.06
C PRO A 109 11.66 8.74 -12.03
N GLY A 110 11.06 8.38 -13.18
CA GLY A 110 11.66 7.47 -14.16
C GLY A 110 11.56 5.98 -13.82
N SER A 111 10.96 5.62 -12.68
CA SER A 111 10.66 4.23 -12.35
C SER A 111 9.40 3.76 -13.08
N SER A 112 9.37 2.49 -13.51
CA SER A 112 8.15 1.82 -13.98
C SER A 112 7.23 1.36 -12.84
N ILE A 113 7.66 1.48 -11.59
CA ILE A 113 6.82 1.20 -10.42
C ILE A 113 5.81 2.33 -10.23
N ALA A 114 4.54 2.02 -10.04
CA ALA A 114 3.53 2.98 -9.59
C ALA A 114 3.61 3.13 -8.06
N PHE A 115 3.48 2.01 -7.35
CA PHE A 115 3.66 1.92 -5.91
C PHE A 115 3.91 0.48 -5.47
N MET A 116 4.45 0.34 -4.27
CA MET A 116 4.45 -0.86 -3.45
C MET A 116 3.60 -0.59 -2.21
N LEU A 117 2.65 -1.48 -1.93
CA LEU A 117 1.74 -1.44 -0.80
C LEU A 117 2.01 -2.68 0.07
N GLU A 118 2.32 -2.45 1.33
CA GLU A 118 2.33 -3.45 2.38
C GLU A 118 1.17 -3.15 3.33
N ALA A 119 0.33 -4.15 3.61
CA ALA A 119 -0.78 -3.98 4.52
C ALA A 119 -0.95 -5.23 5.40
N TRP A 120 -1.35 -5.01 6.65
CA TRP A 120 -1.81 -6.10 7.50
C TRP A 120 -2.90 -5.64 8.46
N PHE A 121 -3.80 -6.56 8.78
CA PHE A 121 -4.96 -6.33 9.63
C PHE A 121 -5.17 -7.52 10.54
N HIS A 122 -5.45 -7.27 11.81
CA HIS A 122 -5.84 -8.25 12.82
C HIS A 122 -7.14 -7.82 13.48
N ARG A 123 -8.05 -8.76 13.68
CA ARG A 123 -9.29 -8.55 14.43
C ARG A 123 -9.66 -9.80 15.22
N GLU A 124 -9.75 -9.71 16.54
CA GLU A 124 -10.40 -10.73 17.35
C GLU A 124 -11.93 -10.69 17.16
N LEU A 125 -12.53 -11.87 17.05
CA LEU A 125 -13.96 -12.02 16.78
C LEU A 125 -14.77 -12.23 18.07
N PRO A 126 -16.00 -11.66 18.16
CA PRO A 126 -16.93 -12.00 19.22
C PRO A 126 -17.24 -13.51 19.20
N GLY A 127 -16.89 -14.22 20.27
CA GLY A 127 -17.04 -15.68 20.36
C GLY A 127 -15.72 -16.47 20.25
N GLY A 128 -14.59 -15.78 20.08
CA GLY A 128 -13.26 -16.37 20.01
C GLY A 128 -12.73 -16.52 18.58
N GLY A 129 -11.40 -16.61 18.45
CA GLY A 129 -10.71 -16.61 17.16
C GLY A 129 -10.41 -15.20 16.63
N ALA A 130 -9.76 -15.13 15.48
CA ALA A 130 -9.35 -13.89 14.85
C ALA A 130 -9.40 -13.98 13.31
N ILE A 131 -9.50 -12.81 12.68
CA ILE A 131 -9.27 -12.61 11.26
C ILE A 131 -7.95 -11.87 11.12
N ASP A 132 -7.02 -12.49 10.40
CA ASP A 132 -5.71 -11.96 10.10
C ASP A 132 -5.50 -11.88 8.59
N ILE A 133 -5.03 -10.73 8.12
CA ILE A 133 -4.77 -10.47 6.70
C ILE A 133 -3.38 -9.87 6.59
N THR A 134 -2.60 -10.36 5.63
CA THR A 134 -1.35 -9.72 5.19
C THR A 134 -1.34 -9.63 3.68
N ALA A 135 -1.01 -8.47 3.15
CA ALA A 135 -0.94 -8.22 1.71
C ALA A 135 0.34 -7.48 1.33
N LEU A 136 0.93 -7.88 0.21
CA LEU A 136 1.98 -7.16 -0.51
C LEU A 136 1.56 -7.04 -1.97
N ILE A 137 1.40 -5.80 -2.42
CA ILE A 137 0.97 -5.48 -3.79
C ILE A 137 1.99 -4.53 -4.38
N VAL A 138 2.50 -4.85 -5.58
CA VAL A 138 3.40 -3.94 -6.31
C VAL A 138 2.84 -3.72 -7.70
N ASN A 139 2.34 -2.50 -7.91
CA ASN A 139 1.76 -2.10 -9.19
C ASN A 139 2.78 -1.38 -10.05
N LEU A 140 2.73 -1.67 -11.34
CA LEU A 140 3.50 -1.00 -12.38
C LEU A 140 2.66 0.12 -13.03
N ASN A 141 3.34 1.15 -13.55
CA ASN A 141 2.71 2.29 -14.21
C ASN A 141 2.62 2.10 -15.74
N GLY A 142 2.20 3.13 -16.47
CA GLY A 142 2.01 3.08 -17.93
C GLY A 142 3.30 3.02 -18.77
N ALA A 143 4.49 3.03 -18.16
CA ALA A 143 5.77 2.89 -18.87
C ALA A 143 6.05 1.45 -19.35
N THR A 144 5.29 0.48 -18.83
CA THR A 144 5.39 -0.94 -19.19
C THR A 144 4.00 -1.56 -19.20
N ASP A 145 3.84 -2.68 -19.90
CA ASP A 145 2.64 -3.52 -19.82
C ASP A 145 2.80 -4.74 -18.92
N ALA A 146 3.98 -4.96 -18.34
CA ALA A 146 4.27 -6.14 -17.54
C ALA A 146 3.30 -6.31 -16.36
N PRO A 147 3.00 -7.55 -15.92
CA PRO A 147 2.09 -7.82 -14.82
C PRO A 147 2.41 -7.11 -13.50
N HIS A 148 1.37 -6.87 -12.68
CA HIS A 148 1.56 -6.46 -11.28
C HIS A 148 1.93 -7.67 -10.41
N PHE A 149 2.53 -7.44 -9.25
CA PHE A 149 2.75 -8.49 -8.24
C PHE A 149 1.69 -8.40 -7.15
N VAL A 150 1.06 -9.52 -6.79
CA VAL A 150 0.09 -9.60 -5.70
C VAL A 150 0.39 -10.83 -4.85
N MET A 151 0.46 -10.61 -3.53
CA MET A 151 0.48 -11.66 -2.53
C MET A 151 -0.46 -11.25 -1.39
N GLU A 152 -1.44 -12.09 -1.07
CA GLU A 152 -2.36 -11.90 0.04
C GLU A 152 -2.58 -13.24 0.76
N PHE A 153 -2.54 -13.18 2.08
CA PHE A 153 -2.81 -14.29 2.98
C PHE A 153 -3.94 -13.88 3.92
N ILE A 154 -5.01 -14.68 3.97
CA ILE A 154 -6.20 -14.42 4.78
C ILE A 154 -6.45 -15.62 5.68
N GLN A 155 -6.29 -15.43 6.98
CA GLN A 155 -6.46 -16.44 8.01
C GLN A 155 -7.67 -16.09 8.88
N GLY A 156 -8.76 -16.84 8.73
CA GLY A 156 -9.97 -16.66 9.54
C GLY A 156 -10.07 -17.61 10.74
N ASN A 157 -9.16 -18.59 10.85
CA ASN A 157 -9.03 -19.47 12.00
C ASN A 157 -7.60 -20.03 12.09
N PRO A 158 -7.16 -20.59 13.23
CA PRO A 158 -5.79 -21.06 13.42
C PRO A 158 -5.35 -22.22 12.50
N THR A 159 -6.28 -22.85 11.77
CA THR A 159 -6.02 -24.09 11.03
C THR A 159 -6.31 -23.99 9.54
N SER A 160 -6.69 -22.82 9.02
CA SER A 160 -6.87 -22.62 7.59
C SER A 160 -6.33 -21.30 7.10
N LEU A 161 -5.87 -21.28 5.86
CA LEU A 161 -5.34 -20.07 5.22
C LEU A 161 -5.78 -20.00 3.76
N ILE A 162 -6.37 -18.88 3.36
CA ILE A 162 -6.56 -18.54 1.96
C ILE A 162 -5.26 -17.89 1.47
N VAL A 163 -4.75 -18.40 0.35
CA VAL A 163 -3.54 -17.94 -0.33
C VAL A 163 -3.93 -17.39 -1.68
N LEU A 164 -3.54 -16.13 -1.93
CA LEU A 164 -3.66 -15.46 -3.22
C LEU A 164 -2.26 -14.97 -3.62
N LEU A 165 -1.65 -15.60 -4.62
CA LEU A 165 -0.32 -15.23 -5.10
C LEU A 165 -0.30 -15.26 -6.62
N ASP A 166 -0.02 -14.12 -7.24
CA ASP A 166 -0.12 -13.99 -8.69
C ASP A 166 0.75 -12.87 -9.29
N LEU A 167 1.00 -13.01 -10.59
CA LEU A 167 1.42 -11.91 -11.45
C LEU A 167 0.21 -11.41 -12.25
N LEU A 168 -0.49 -10.41 -11.74
CA LEU A 168 -1.79 -9.99 -12.24
C LEU A 168 -1.69 -9.41 -13.66
N PRO A 169 -2.41 -9.97 -14.65
CA PRO A 169 -2.34 -9.52 -16.03
C PRO A 169 -2.88 -8.10 -16.17
N ARG A 170 -2.19 -7.29 -16.99
CA ARG A 170 -2.62 -5.93 -17.31
C ARG A 170 -3.29 -5.81 -18.67
N ARG A 171 -3.18 -6.85 -19.50
CA ARG A 171 -3.89 -6.99 -20.77
C ARG A 171 -4.96 -8.08 -20.69
N ASP A 172 -5.95 -7.97 -21.54
CA ASP A 172 -6.90 -9.07 -21.76
C ASP A 172 -6.16 -10.22 -22.43
N LEU A 173 -6.17 -11.40 -21.80
CA LEU A 173 -5.32 -12.50 -22.24
C LEU A 173 -5.74 -13.12 -23.58
N PRO A 174 -7.03 -13.43 -23.86
CA PRO A 174 -7.42 -14.10 -25.09
C PRO A 174 -6.94 -13.41 -26.39
N PRO A 175 -7.01 -12.07 -26.54
CA PRO A 175 -6.49 -11.40 -27.73
C PRO A 175 -4.96 -11.18 -27.74
N HIS A 176 -4.22 -11.51 -26.68
CA HIS A 176 -2.79 -11.24 -26.55
C HIS A 176 -1.98 -12.52 -26.23
N PRO A 177 -1.91 -13.50 -27.14
CA PRO A 177 -1.16 -14.74 -26.92
C PRO A 177 0.33 -14.49 -26.67
N SER A 178 0.95 -13.52 -27.34
CA SER A 178 2.36 -13.16 -27.10
C SER A 178 2.62 -12.62 -25.69
N TYR A 179 1.62 -11.97 -25.07
CA TYR A 179 1.69 -11.56 -23.67
C TYR A 179 1.61 -12.76 -22.73
N ILE A 180 0.77 -13.75 -23.05
CA ILE A 180 0.67 -15.01 -22.32
C ILE A 180 2.02 -15.73 -22.35
N ASP A 181 2.59 -15.88 -23.54
CA ASP A 181 3.84 -16.59 -23.75
C ASP A 181 4.98 -15.94 -22.96
N ARG A 182 5.11 -14.62 -23.08
CA ARG A 182 6.21 -13.85 -22.46
C ARG A 182 6.17 -13.91 -20.94
N TYR A 183 5.02 -13.65 -20.32
CA TYR A 183 4.97 -13.43 -18.87
C TYR A 183 4.55 -14.67 -18.07
N TYR A 184 3.92 -15.66 -18.70
CA TYR A 184 3.39 -16.83 -18.00
C TYR A 184 3.94 -18.16 -18.51
N ALA A 185 3.94 -18.40 -19.82
CA ALA A 185 4.39 -19.68 -20.35
C ALA A 185 5.92 -19.84 -20.24
N ALA A 186 6.67 -18.81 -20.62
CA ALA A 186 8.13 -18.84 -20.64
C ALA A 186 8.79 -18.74 -19.24
N THR A 187 8.05 -18.28 -18.24
CA THR A 187 8.59 -18.01 -16.88
C THR A 187 8.47 -19.21 -15.92
N GLY A 188 7.82 -20.29 -16.34
CA GLY A 188 7.62 -21.48 -15.50
C GLY A 188 6.66 -21.29 -14.33
N LEU A 189 5.89 -20.19 -14.29
CA LEU A 189 4.96 -19.89 -13.19
C LEU A 189 3.93 -21.00 -12.98
N ASP A 190 3.42 -21.64 -14.04
CA ASP A 190 2.49 -22.76 -13.90
C ASP A 190 3.12 -23.97 -13.19
N ALA A 191 4.40 -24.26 -13.45
CA ALA A 191 5.10 -25.33 -12.77
C ALA A 191 5.25 -25.04 -11.26
N ARG A 192 5.49 -23.78 -10.90
CA ARG A 192 5.54 -23.34 -9.49
C ARG A 192 4.17 -23.47 -8.83
N ARG A 193 3.10 -23.03 -9.50
CA ARG A 193 1.71 -23.21 -9.05
C ARG A 193 1.39 -24.69 -8.80
N ARG A 194 1.71 -25.57 -9.75
CA ARG A 194 1.54 -27.02 -9.61
C ARG A 194 2.36 -27.59 -8.46
N SER A 195 3.61 -27.16 -8.31
CA SER A 195 4.47 -27.61 -7.21
C SER A 195 3.91 -27.26 -5.83
N VAL A 196 3.22 -26.13 -5.66
CA VAL A 196 2.54 -25.80 -4.39
C VAL A 196 1.42 -26.81 -4.14
N LEU A 197 0.57 -27.05 -5.14
CA LEU A 197 -0.56 -27.98 -5.03
C LEU A 197 -0.13 -29.44 -4.81
N GLU A 198 1.01 -29.84 -5.39
CA GLU A 198 1.57 -31.19 -5.22
C GLU A 198 2.23 -31.38 -3.85
N ARG A 199 2.91 -30.34 -3.33
CA ARG A 199 3.66 -30.42 -2.05
C ARG A 199 2.83 -30.10 -0.82
N VAL A 200 1.67 -29.48 -1.00
CA VAL A 200 0.75 -29.12 0.07
C VAL A 200 -0.54 -29.92 -0.10
N PRO A 201 -0.62 -31.18 0.38
CA PRO A 201 -1.81 -32.01 0.24
C PRO A 201 -3.05 -31.42 0.94
N GLN A 202 -2.85 -30.46 1.85
CA GLN A 202 -3.89 -29.69 2.54
C GLN A 202 -4.50 -28.58 1.67
N ALA A 203 -3.84 -28.23 0.55
CA ALA A 203 -4.28 -27.15 -0.32
C ALA A 203 -5.38 -27.65 -1.27
N ARG A 204 -6.45 -26.87 -1.36
CA ARG A 204 -7.53 -27.03 -2.34
C ARG A 204 -7.67 -25.74 -3.14
N PRO A 205 -8.16 -25.76 -4.38
CA PRO A 205 -8.44 -24.53 -5.10
C PRO A 205 -9.45 -23.66 -4.32
N TYR A 206 -9.08 -22.41 -4.05
CA TYR A 206 -10.04 -21.44 -3.51
C TYR A 206 -10.84 -20.81 -4.66
N VAL A 207 -12.16 -20.77 -4.51
CA VAL A 207 -13.05 -20.19 -5.51
C VAL A 207 -13.76 -18.99 -4.89
N SER A 208 -13.27 -17.78 -5.18
CA SER A 208 -13.88 -16.54 -4.71
C SER A 208 -15.36 -16.48 -5.07
N PRO A 209 -16.29 -16.06 -4.20
CA PRO A 209 -17.70 -15.90 -4.59
C PRO A 209 -17.92 -14.82 -5.67
N SER A 210 -16.97 -13.88 -5.84
CA SER A 210 -17.03 -12.84 -6.86
C SER A 210 -16.46 -13.33 -8.20
N LEU A 211 -17.31 -13.44 -9.22
CA LEU A 211 -16.88 -13.75 -10.60
C LEU A 211 -15.90 -12.71 -11.14
N LEU A 212 -16.07 -11.45 -10.73
CA LEU A 212 -15.19 -10.37 -11.11
C LEU A 212 -13.78 -10.62 -10.57
N ILE A 213 -13.63 -10.95 -9.29
CA ILE A 213 -12.33 -11.34 -8.72
C ILE A 213 -11.73 -12.55 -9.44
N ARG A 214 -12.54 -13.58 -9.75
CA ARG A 214 -12.06 -14.75 -10.52
C ARG A 214 -11.47 -14.36 -11.88
N SER A 215 -12.05 -13.38 -12.56
CA SER A 215 -11.60 -12.93 -13.89
C SER A 215 -10.31 -12.13 -13.90
N LEU A 216 -9.85 -11.64 -12.74
CA LEU A 216 -8.64 -10.83 -12.65
C LEU A 216 -7.37 -11.68 -12.61
N TRP A 217 -7.44 -12.88 -12.02
CA TRP A 217 -6.29 -13.76 -11.82
C TRP A 217 -5.70 -14.25 -13.15
N SER A 218 -4.38 -14.38 -13.17
CA SER A 218 -3.69 -15.05 -14.27
C SER A 218 -4.02 -16.56 -14.29
N PRO A 219 -3.83 -17.23 -15.44
CA PRO A 219 -3.95 -18.68 -15.54
C PRO A 219 -2.95 -19.45 -14.63
N THR A 220 -1.93 -18.76 -14.13
CA THR A 220 -0.86 -19.35 -13.30
C THR A 220 -0.95 -18.95 -11.83
N ALA A 221 -2.01 -18.24 -11.43
CA ALA A 221 -2.20 -17.81 -10.05
C ALA A 221 -2.28 -18.99 -9.07
N VAL A 222 -1.65 -18.83 -7.91
CA VAL A 222 -1.88 -19.72 -6.76
C VAL A 222 -3.04 -19.12 -5.96
N VAL A 223 -4.22 -19.68 -6.19
CA VAL A 223 -5.46 -19.32 -5.49
C VAL A 223 -5.95 -20.55 -4.74
N ALA A 224 -5.60 -20.65 -3.46
CA ALA A 224 -5.77 -21.87 -2.68
C ALA A 224 -6.37 -21.62 -1.29
N ASP A 225 -7.10 -22.60 -0.78
CA ASP A 225 -7.54 -22.74 0.60
C ASP A 225 -6.77 -23.91 1.21
N VAL A 226 -5.87 -23.62 2.15
CA VAL A 226 -5.05 -24.60 2.86
C VAL A 226 -5.77 -24.95 4.15
N GLN A 227 -6.18 -26.21 4.30
CA GLN A 227 -6.97 -26.67 5.44
C GLN A 227 -6.22 -27.74 6.25
N CYS A 228 -5.81 -27.40 7.47
CA CYS A 228 -5.00 -28.27 8.35
C CYS A 228 -5.77 -28.81 9.57
N GLY A 229 -7.07 -28.51 9.69
CA GLY A 229 -7.88 -28.89 10.85
C GLY A 229 -7.96 -30.40 11.11
N GLU A 230 -8.02 -31.21 10.04
CA GLU A 230 -8.11 -32.68 10.15
C GLU A 230 -6.76 -33.37 10.34
N GLN A 231 -5.65 -32.72 9.98
CA GLN A 231 -4.34 -33.38 9.77
C GLN A 231 -3.25 -32.97 10.76
N GLY A 232 -3.56 -32.14 11.76
CA GLY A 232 -2.64 -31.82 12.87
C GLY A 232 -2.57 -30.34 13.30
N GLY A 233 -3.53 -29.51 12.86
CA GLY A 233 -3.81 -28.22 13.48
C GLY A 233 -2.83 -27.09 13.11
N ALA A 234 -2.74 -26.08 13.97
CA ALA A 234 -2.06 -24.81 13.68
C ALA A 234 -0.57 -24.96 13.36
N ALA A 235 0.14 -25.85 14.06
CA ALA A 235 1.58 -26.07 13.86
C ALA A 235 1.92 -26.57 12.44
N ILE A 236 1.05 -27.37 11.83
CA ILE A 236 1.24 -27.84 10.45
C ILE A 236 1.04 -26.69 9.47
N LEU A 237 -0.01 -25.89 9.67
CA LEU A 237 -0.24 -24.71 8.84
C LEU A 237 0.96 -23.77 8.89
N GLU A 238 1.47 -23.51 10.08
CA GLU A 238 2.68 -22.72 10.28
C GLU A 238 3.90 -23.27 9.53
N GLY A 239 4.12 -24.59 9.57
CA GLY A 239 5.18 -25.25 8.82
C GLY A 239 5.02 -25.11 7.31
N ILE A 240 3.78 -25.23 6.80
CA ILE A 240 3.46 -25.04 5.38
C ILE A 240 3.74 -23.60 4.95
N VAL A 241 3.35 -22.64 5.77
CA VAL A 241 3.54 -21.21 5.52
C VAL A 241 5.02 -20.86 5.45
N ARG A 242 5.80 -21.26 6.46
CA ARG A 242 7.25 -20.98 6.54
C ARG A 242 8.07 -21.75 5.51
N GLY A 243 7.57 -22.89 5.03
CA GLY A 243 8.24 -23.74 4.05
C GLY A 243 7.75 -23.49 2.63
N GLN A 244 6.70 -24.19 2.24
CA GLN A 244 6.23 -24.27 0.86
C GLN A 244 5.70 -22.93 0.35
N LEU A 245 4.92 -22.20 1.15
CA LEU A 245 4.35 -20.92 0.71
C LEU A 245 5.40 -19.79 0.69
N ALA A 246 6.30 -19.75 1.67
CA ALA A 246 7.43 -18.82 1.66
C ALA A 246 8.30 -19.00 0.41
N SER A 247 8.67 -20.24 0.09
CA SER A 247 9.42 -20.56 -1.12
C SER A 247 8.68 -20.11 -2.38
N ALA A 248 7.38 -20.41 -2.48
CA ALA A 248 6.59 -20.03 -3.64
C ALA A 248 6.47 -18.51 -3.81
N ALA A 249 6.27 -17.77 -2.71
CA ALA A 249 6.18 -16.32 -2.74
C ALA A 249 7.50 -15.67 -3.19
N MET A 250 8.63 -16.11 -2.64
CA MET A 250 9.96 -15.63 -3.05
C MET A 250 10.27 -15.97 -4.50
N ASP A 251 9.90 -17.17 -4.94
CA ASP A 251 10.05 -17.62 -6.32
C ASP A 251 9.27 -16.77 -7.32
N VAL A 252 7.99 -16.48 -7.03
CA VAL A 252 7.14 -15.64 -7.86
C VAL A 252 7.63 -14.19 -7.86
N LEU A 253 8.06 -13.67 -6.70
CA LEU A 253 8.70 -12.35 -6.60
C LEU A 253 9.97 -12.29 -7.46
N GLY A 254 10.81 -13.33 -7.41
CA GLY A 254 12.03 -13.41 -8.21
C GLY A 254 11.74 -13.32 -9.71
N VAL A 255 10.75 -14.06 -10.18
CA VAL A 255 10.27 -13.97 -11.58
C VAL A 255 9.80 -12.55 -11.90
N TRP A 256 9.01 -11.93 -11.03
CA TRP A 256 8.50 -10.58 -11.25
C TRP A 256 9.62 -9.54 -11.29
N LEU A 257 10.59 -9.61 -10.36
CA LEU A 257 11.73 -8.70 -10.33
C LEU A 257 12.57 -8.80 -11.62
N GLU A 258 12.81 -10.02 -12.10
CA GLU A 258 13.64 -10.28 -13.27
C GLU A 258 12.92 -9.96 -14.59
N HIS A 259 11.67 -10.40 -14.75
CA HIS A 259 10.97 -10.38 -16.04
C HIS A 259 9.97 -9.23 -16.18
N CYS A 260 9.55 -8.60 -15.08
CA CYS A 260 8.51 -7.55 -15.09
C CYS A 260 9.08 -6.21 -14.64
N ALA A 261 9.54 -6.11 -13.39
CA ALA A 261 10.05 -4.87 -12.84
C ALA A 261 11.40 -4.47 -13.47
N GLY A 262 12.27 -5.43 -13.78
CA GLY A 262 13.59 -5.19 -14.38
C GLY A 262 13.58 -5.00 -15.91
N ALA A 263 12.44 -5.18 -16.57
CA ALA A 263 12.36 -5.06 -18.02
C ALA A 263 12.55 -3.60 -18.48
N PRO A 264 13.27 -3.35 -19.59
CA PRO A 264 13.40 -2.01 -20.15
C PRO A 264 12.04 -1.43 -20.52
N GLU A 265 11.94 -0.10 -20.54
CA GLU A 265 10.74 0.60 -20.98
C GLU A 265 10.28 0.08 -22.34
N MET A 266 8.98 -0.15 -22.45
CA MET A 266 8.39 -0.66 -23.68
C MET A 266 7.81 0.50 -24.47
N GLU A 267 8.28 0.65 -25.71
CA GLU A 267 7.62 1.47 -26.71
C GLU A 267 6.19 0.98 -26.90
N MET A 268 5.22 1.81 -26.54
CA MET A 268 3.80 1.52 -26.63
C MET A 268 3.07 2.74 -27.17
N GLU A 269 2.18 2.49 -28.12
CA GLU A 269 1.28 3.52 -28.67
C GLU A 269 0.49 4.19 -27.53
N THR A 270 0.34 5.51 -27.60
CA THR A 270 -0.38 6.31 -26.61
C THR A 270 -1.77 5.75 -26.30
N ALA A 271 -2.55 5.39 -27.33
CA ALA A 271 -3.88 4.82 -27.15
C ALA A 271 -3.84 3.43 -26.46
N GLY A 272 -2.79 2.64 -26.72
CA GLY A 272 -2.55 1.37 -26.02
C GLY A 272 -2.25 1.59 -24.54
N ARG A 273 -1.37 2.56 -24.24
CA ARG A 273 -1.02 2.95 -22.87
C ARG A 273 -2.23 3.46 -22.09
N GLU A 274 -3.06 4.30 -22.70
CA GLU A 274 -4.29 4.81 -22.07
C GLU A 274 -5.29 3.71 -21.76
N ARG A 275 -5.47 2.74 -22.67
CA ARG A 275 -6.33 1.56 -22.42
C ARG A 275 -5.83 0.72 -21.25
N LEU A 276 -4.50 0.47 -21.21
CA LEU A 276 -3.85 -0.27 -20.13
C LEU A 276 -4.07 0.41 -18.77
N VAL A 277 -3.74 1.70 -18.66
CA VAL A 277 -3.91 2.48 -17.43
C VAL A 277 -5.39 2.60 -17.05
N GLY A 278 -6.28 2.73 -18.04
CA GLY A 278 -7.72 2.74 -17.83
C GLY A 278 -8.24 1.43 -17.25
N ARG A 279 -7.70 0.28 -17.70
CA ARG A 279 -8.01 -1.03 -17.13
C ARG A 279 -7.47 -1.15 -15.71
N ASP A 280 -6.20 -0.79 -15.47
CA ASP A 280 -5.60 -0.81 -14.13
C ASP A 280 -6.46 -0.03 -13.12
N ARG A 281 -6.92 1.17 -13.49
CA ARG A 281 -7.81 1.98 -12.64
C ARG A 281 -9.15 1.32 -12.33
N LYS A 282 -9.76 0.63 -13.30
CA LYS A 282 -11.03 -0.08 -13.09
C LYS A 282 -10.87 -1.28 -12.17
N VAL A 283 -9.80 -2.04 -12.36
CA VAL A 283 -9.44 -3.18 -11.49
C VAL A 283 -9.19 -2.68 -10.06
N ALA A 284 -8.37 -1.65 -9.92
CA ALA A 284 -8.08 -1.01 -8.64
C ALA A 284 -9.33 -0.49 -7.91
N ALA A 285 -10.21 0.23 -8.62
CA ALA A 285 -11.46 0.73 -8.03
C ALA A 285 -12.36 -0.42 -7.56
N THR A 286 -12.44 -1.48 -8.36
CA THR A 286 -13.19 -2.70 -8.02
C THR A 286 -12.64 -3.37 -6.77
N GLU A 287 -11.32 -3.55 -6.68
CA GLU A 287 -10.66 -4.18 -5.54
C GLU A 287 -10.85 -3.35 -4.26
N LEU A 288 -10.71 -2.02 -4.36
CA LEU A 288 -10.98 -1.09 -3.27
C LEU A 288 -12.43 -1.18 -2.78
N GLU A 289 -13.40 -1.30 -3.68
CA GLU A 289 -14.82 -1.37 -3.31
C GLU A 289 -15.21 -2.73 -2.75
N LEU A 290 -14.87 -3.81 -3.45
CA LEU A 290 -15.32 -5.17 -3.12
C LEU A 290 -14.53 -5.82 -1.99
N ASN A 291 -13.24 -5.49 -1.86
CA ASN A 291 -12.40 -6.06 -0.81
C ASN A 291 -12.25 -5.09 0.35
N LEU A 292 -11.63 -3.93 0.13
CA LEU A 292 -11.25 -3.05 1.23
C LEU A 292 -12.45 -2.34 1.88
N ALA A 293 -13.18 -1.51 1.12
CA ALA A 293 -14.27 -0.70 1.65
C ALA A 293 -15.45 -1.53 2.18
N ALA A 294 -15.66 -2.75 1.64
CA ALA A 294 -16.70 -3.65 2.11
C ALA A 294 -16.34 -4.40 3.40
N ASN A 295 -15.04 -4.66 3.66
CA ASN A 295 -14.61 -5.50 4.78
C ASN A 295 -13.92 -4.74 5.91
N LEU A 296 -13.21 -3.64 5.62
CA LEU A 296 -12.50 -2.87 6.65
C LEU A 296 -13.44 -2.34 7.76
N PRO A 297 -14.66 -1.84 7.44
CA PRO A 297 -15.64 -1.44 8.47
C PRO A 297 -16.17 -2.59 9.35
N ARG A 298 -15.94 -3.85 8.95
CA ARG A 298 -16.26 -5.02 9.79
C ARG A 298 -15.17 -5.31 10.81
N MET A 299 -13.96 -4.79 10.59
CA MET A 299 -12.79 -4.98 11.44
C MET A 299 -12.49 -3.75 12.30
N PHE A 300 -12.73 -2.55 11.78
CA PHE A 300 -12.36 -1.30 12.42
C PHE A 300 -13.54 -0.32 12.50
N ALA A 301 -13.44 0.64 13.42
CA ALA A 301 -14.38 1.75 13.50
C ALA A 301 -14.43 2.53 12.17
N ALA A 302 -15.55 3.20 11.91
CA ALA A 302 -15.82 3.85 10.63
C ALA A 302 -14.77 4.93 10.30
N ASP A 303 -14.37 5.74 11.27
CA ASP A 303 -13.37 6.81 11.09
C ASP A 303 -11.98 6.27 10.71
N VAL A 304 -11.58 5.14 11.32
CA VAL A 304 -10.33 4.45 10.99
C VAL A 304 -10.43 3.84 9.59
N SER A 305 -11.55 3.16 9.31
CA SER A 305 -11.79 2.53 8.02
C SER A 305 -11.76 3.54 6.87
N ASP A 306 -12.47 4.67 7.02
CA ASP A 306 -12.54 5.73 6.02
C ASP A 306 -11.17 6.33 5.74
N ARG A 307 -10.38 6.60 6.80
CA ARG A 307 -9.02 7.14 6.64
C ARG A 307 -8.08 6.17 5.93
N VAL A 308 -8.11 4.89 6.31
CA VAL A 308 -7.25 3.85 5.71
C VAL A 308 -7.65 3.60 4.25
N VAL A 309 -8.95 3.50 3.96
CA VAL A 309 -9.46 3.37 2.59
C VAL A 309 -9.07 4.58 1.74
N ALA A 310 -9.16 5.79 2.28
CA ALA A 310 -8.77 7.00 1.58
C ALA A 310 -7.27 7.00 1.24
N GLU A 311 -6.41 6.55 2.16
CA GLU A 311 -4.97 6.50 1.92
C GLU A 311 -4.58 5.46 0.88
N ILE A 312 -5.11 4.23 0.99
CA ILE A 312 -4.87 3.18 -0.02
C ILE A 312 -5.41 3.63 -1.38
N ARG A 313 -6.58 4.29 -1.42
CA ARG A 313 -7.14 4.84 -2.66
C ARG A 313 -6.21 5.82 -3.36
N LYS A 314 -5.48 6.69 -2.63
CA LYS A 314 -4.49 7.60 -3.22
C LYS A 314 -3.34 6.86 -3.91
N ALA A 315 -2.95 5.70 -3.41
CA ALA A 315 -1.93 4.87 -4.03
C ALA A 315 -2.40 4.34 -5.39
N PHE A 316 -3.60 3.75 -5.40
CA PHE A 316 -4.18 3.07 -6.56
C PHE A 316 -4.70 4.01 -7.66
N MET A 317 -5.27 5.16 -7.30
CA MET A 317 -5.90 6.08 -8.27
C MET A 317 -4.94 7.16 -8.77
N GLY A 318 -3.80 7.36 -8.09
CA GLY A 318 -3.03 8.58 -8.19
C GLY A 318 -3.66 9.69 -7.35
N SER A 319 -2.82 10.59 -6.84
CA SER A 319 -3.25 11.83 -6.16
C SER A 319 -3.71 12.87 -7.16
#